data_AF-A0A800BQZ5-F1
#
_entry.id   AF-A0A800BQZ5-F1
#
_cell.length_a   1.000
_cell.length_b   1.000
_cell.length_c   1.000
_cell.angle_alpha   90.00
_cell.angle_beta   90.00
_cell.angle_gamma   90.00
#
_symmetry.space_group_name_H-M   'P 1'
#
loop_
_entity.id
_entity.type
_entity.pdbx_description
1 polymer ?
#
loop_
_entity_poly.entity_id
_entity_poly.type
_entity_poly.pdbx_seq_one_letter_code
_entity_poly.pdbx_strand_id
1 'polypeptide(L)'
;MKKVVFLAIILSLIMLHNHVWAKDITLIKRGLVKEKKRAREIEQKLKEKRRKIKDIRETKRHLIWELDSLNRKIHAETRKLESLNRGLKETQDKIKALDTKIHRLWTDTQRTKTHLHQRLRSYYKLSQIASWNMLFSAQTPTNFIRCLKYLEYIMRYDIAILKDYQCDLSSLRMAQIDLRNEKRRLFDLKLEIKKRQDRIKKERKRQLALLNDIKVKENLYLAAIQDLKN
;
A
#
# COMPACT_ATOMS: atom_id res chain seq x y z
N MET A 1 -86.31 -78.11 -2.30
CA MET A 1 -85.72 -76.86 -2.86
C MET A 1 -85.38 -75.78 -1.81
N LYS A 2 -86.02 -75.71 -0.63
CA LYS A 2 -85.77 -74.63 0.36
C LYS A 2 -84.41 -74.67 1.10
N LYS A 3 -83.77 -75.84 1.30
CA LYS A 3 -82.49 -75.96 2.05
C LYS A 3 -81.24 -75.51 1.26
N VAL A 4 -81.22 -75.71 -0.06
CA VAL A 4 -80.08 -75.33 -0.93
C VAL A 4 -80.00 -73.80 -1.09
N VAL A 5 -81.16 -73.13 -1.13
CA VAL A 5 -81.25 -71.66 -1.20
C VAL A 5 -80.71 -71.01 0.08
N PHE A 6 -80.92 -71.62 1.25
CA PHE A 6 -80.46 -71.08 2.54
C PHE A 6 -78.92 -71.15 2.69
N LEU A 7 -78.28 -72.22 2.21
CA LEU A 7 -76.82 -72.37 2.20
C LEU A 7 -76.11 -71.40 1.25
N ALA A 8 -76.72 -71.10 0.09
CA ALA A 8 -76.21 -70.11 -0.85
C ALA A 8 -76.26 -68.68 -0.30
N ILE A 9 -77.28 -68.35 0.50
CA ILE A 9 -77.41 -67.04 1.17
C ILE A 9 -76.37 -66.87 2.28
N ILE A 10 -76.07 -67.94 3.04
CA ILE A 10 -75.05 -67.88 4.09
C ILE A 10 -73.63 -67.75 3.48
N LEU A 11 -73.35 -68.45 2.37
CA LEU A 11 -72.08 -68.33 1.66
C LEU A 11 -71.88 -66.95 1.03
N SER A 12 -72.96 -66.33 0.51
CA SER A 12 -72.92 -64.96 -0.03
C SER A 12 -72.74 -63.91 1.08
N LEU A 13 -73.31 -64.13 2.26
CA LEU A 13 -73.14 -63.26 3.44
C LEU A 13 -71.69 -63.31 3.97
N ILE A 14 -71.05 -64.49 3.98
CA ILE A 14 -69.64 -64.66 4.36
C ILE A 14 -68.69 -64.03 3.33
N MET A 15 -69.00 -64.14 2.03
CA MET A 15 -68.25 -63.48 0.95
C MET A 15 -68.36 -61.95 1.00
N LEU A 16 -69.53 -61.41 1.37
CA LEU A 16 -69.74 -59.97 1.57
C LEU A 16 -68.98 -59.46 2.82
N HIS A 17 -68.92 -60.23 3.90
CA HIS A 17 -68.20 -59.84 5.13
C HIS A 17 -66.67 -59.84 4.93
N ASN A 18 -66.13 -60.83 4.21
CA ASN A 18 -64.70 -60.89 3.85
C ASN A 18 -64.29 -59.78 2.86
N HIS A 19 -65.17 -59.36 1.95
CA HIS A 19 -64.90 -58.26 1.03
C HIS A 19 -64.83 -56.89 1.72
N VAL A 20 -65.61 -56.66 2.78
CA VAL A 20 -65.58 -55.42 3.56
C VAL A 20 -64.30 -55.31 4.38
N TRP A 21 -63.91 -56.36 5.11
CA TRP A 21 -62.66 -56.40 5.89
C TRP A 21 -61.38 -56.32 5.04
N ALA A 22 -61.37 -56.95 3.85
CA ALA A 22 -60.25 -56.83 2.91
C ALA A 22 -60.13 -55.41 2.33
N LYS A 23 -61.24 -54.69 2.16
CA LYS A 23 -61.26 -53.28 1.72
C LYS A 23 -60.66 -52.36 2.78
N ASP A 24 -60.92 -52.62 4.06
CA ASP A 24 -60.34 -51.87 5.18
C ASP A 24 -58.83 -52.14 5.36
N ILE A 25 -58.38 -53.40 5.28
CA ILE A 25 -56.94 -53.74 5.33
C ILE A 25 -56.17 -53.13 4.15
N THR A 26 -56.76 -53.11 2.96
CA THR A 26 -56.13 -52.48 1.78
C THR A 26 -56.13 -50.97 1.84
N LEU A 27 -57.15 -50.32 2.42
CA LEU A 27 -57.17 -48.89 2.74
C LEU A 27 -56.10 -48.52 3.78
N ILE A 28 -55.97 -49.29 4.85
CA ILE A 28 -54.93 -49.12 5.88
C ILE A 28 -53.53 -49.28 5.29
N LYS A 29 -53.30 -50.32 4.46
CA LYS A 29 -52.03 -50.49 3.73
C LYS A 29 -51.73 -49.31 2.81
N ARG A 30 -52.71 -48.80 2.07
CA ARG A 30 -52.53 -47.61 1.21
C ARG A 30 -52.21 -46.36 2.04
N GLY A 31 -52.88 -46.17 3.18
CA GLY A 31 -52.59 -45.09 4.12
C GLY A 31 -51.16 -45.15 4.67
N LEU A 32 -50.73 -46.33 5.12
CA LEU A 32 -49.37 -46.60 5.59
C LEU A 32 -48.30 -46.34 4.51
N VAL A 33 -48.55 -46.75 3.27
CA VAL A 33 -47.64 -46.47 2.14
C VAL A 33 -47.58 -44.98 1.84
N LYS A 34 -48.71 -44.28 1.90
CA LYS A 34 -48.79 -42.82 1.68
C LYS A 34 -48.06 -42.04 2.77
N GLU A 35 -48.21 -42.43 4.03
CA GLU A 35 -47.48 -41.84 5.16
C GLU A 35 -45.98 -42.16 5.13
N LYS A 36 -45.58 -43.40 4.80
CA LYS A 36 -44.16 -43.72 4.56
C LYS A 36 -43.55 -42.89 3.44
N LYS A 37 -44.31 -42.62 2.37
CA LYS A 37 -43.86 -41.76 1.26
C LYS A 37 -43.69 -40.31 1.71
N ARG A 38 -44.67 -39.76 2.45
CA ARG A 38 -44.59 -38.42 3.07
C ARG A 38 -43.39 -38.29 4.02
N ALA A 39 -43.18 -39.28 4.88
CA ALA A 39 -42.03 -39.30 5.80
C ALA A 39 -40.69 -39.27 5.03
N ARG A 40 -40.55 -40.06 3.95
CA ARG A 40 -39.36 -40.03 3.09
C ARG A 40 -39.16 -38.69 2.38
N GLU A 41 -40.23 -38.08 1.88
CA GLU A 41 -40.17 -36.76 1.24
C GLU A 41 -39.75 -35.67 2.23
N ILE A 42 -40.28 -35.71 3.46
CA ILE A 42 -39.89 -34.81 4.55
C ILE A 42 -38.41 -35.03 4.90
N GLU A 43 -37.96 -36.28 5.05
CA GLU A 43 -36.57 -36.61 5.38
C GLU A 43 -35.60 -36.11 4.29
N GLN A 44 -35.95 -36.26 3.02
CA GLN A 44 -35.18 -35.71 1.89
C GLN A 44 -35.09 -34.19 1.94
N LYS A 45 -36.22 -33.49 2.13
CA LYS A 45 -36.25 -32.02 2.29
C LYS A 45 -35.40 -31.55 3.47
N LEU A 46 -35.43 -32.28 4.58
CA LEU A 46 -34.66 -31.96 5.79
C LEU A 46 -33.15 -32.15 5.54
N LYS A 47 -32.77 -33.20 4.81
CA LYS A 47 -31.38 -33.44 4.38
C LYS A 47 -30.89 -32.34 3.43
N GLU A 48 -31.71 -31.89 2.49
CA GLU A 48 -31.39 -30.77 1.59
C GLU A 48 -31.23 -29.44 2.33
N LYS A 49 -32.16 -29.11 3.24
CA LYS A 49 -32.05 -27.91 4.09
C LYS A 49 -30.76 -27.93 4.93
N ARG A 50 -30.44 -29.07 5.57
CA ARG A 50 -29.19 -29.23 6.34
C ARG A 50 -27.94 -29.06 5.47
N ARG A 51 -27.92 -29.57 4.24
CA ARG A 51 -26.83 -29.35 3.28
C ARG A 51 -26.67 -27.87 2.94
N LYS A 52 -27.75 -27.19 2.56
CA LYS A 52 -27.74 -25.74 2.27
C LYS A 52 -27.18 -24.91 3.44
N ILE A 53 -27.56 -25.22 4.67
CA ILE A 53 -27.04 -24.53 5.86
C ILE A 53 -25.53 -24.75 6.04
N LYS A 54 -25.06 -25.98 5.81
CA LYS A 54 -23.63 -26.30 5.85
C LYS A 54 -22.87 -25.50 4.79
N ASP A 55 -23.38 -25.46 3.57
CA ASP A 55 -22.76 -24.74 2.45
C ASP A 55 -22.69 -23.22 2.73
N ILE A 56 -23.78 -22.63 3.26
CA ILE A 56 -23.80 -21.22 3.66
C ILE A 56 -22.77 -20.95 4.76
N ARG A 57 -22.68 -21.83 5.77
CA ARG A 57 -21.72 -21.71 6.87
C ARG A 57 -20.26 -21.82 6.39
N GLU A 58 -19.98 -22.73 5.47
CA GLU A 58 -18.65 -22.87 4.84
C GLU A 58 -18.28 -21.65 4.01
N THR A 59 -19.21 -21.18 3.18
CA THR A 59 -19.03 -19.94 2.40
C THR A 59 -18.77 -18.74 3.30
N LYS A 60 -19.55 -18.57 4.38
CA LYS A 60 -19.34 -17.48 5.36
C LYS A 60 -17.94 -17.56 5.99
N ARG A 61 -17.49 -18.75 6.40
CA ARG A 61 -16.14 -18.94 6.95
C ARG A 61 -15.05 -18.55 5.96
N HIS A 62 -15.19 -18.95 4.69
CA HIS A 62 -14.26 -18.55 3.63
C HIS A 62 -14.21 -17.03 3.46
N LEU A 63 -15.36 -16.36 3.39
CA LEU A 63 -15.43 -14.90 3.24
C LEU A 63 -14.81 -14.17 4.44
N ILE A 64 -14.99 -14.66 5.67
CA ILE A 64 -14.35 -14.10 6.88
C ILE A 64 -12.83 -14.23 6.78
N TRP A 65 -12.33 -15.38 6.34
CA TRP A 65 -10.89 -15.60 6.14
C TRP A 65 -10.32 -14.66 5.07
N GLU A 66 -11.02 -14.49 3.95
CA GLU A 66 -10.63 -13.56 2.89
C GLU A 66 -10.61 -12.11 3.39
N LEU A 67 -11.60 -11.72 4.20
CA LEU A 67 -11.66 -10.41 4.83
C LEU A 67 -10.48 -10.18 5.79
N ASP A 68 -10.11 -11.16 6.63
CA ASP A 68 -8.95 -11.04 7.53
C ASP A 68 -7.65 -10.88 6.74
N SER A 69 -7.46 -11.71 5.71
CA SER A 69 -6.31 -11.61 4.80
C SER A 69 -6.23 -10.23 4.13
N LEU A 70 -7.36 -9.70 3.68
CA LEU A 70 -7.43 -8.36 3.08
C LEU A 70 -7.14 -7.26 4.10
N ASN A 71 -7.65 -7.35 5.32
CA ASN A 71 -7.36 -6.40 6.40
C ASN A 71 -5.85 -6.35 6.70
N ARG A 72 -5.20 -7.51 6.83
CA ARG A 72 -3.75 -7.58 7.06
C ARG A 72 -2.97 -6.93 5.91
N LYS A 73 -3.38 -7.13 4.66
CA LYS A 73 -2.78 -6.47 3.48
C LYS A 73 -2.94 -4.96 3.54
N ILE A 74 -4.14 -4.46 3.82
CA ILE A 74 -4.42 -3.02 3.95
C ILE A 74 -3.57 -2.41 5.08
N HIS A 75 -3.48 -3.07 6.24
CA HIS A 75 -2.64 -2.60 7.36
C HIS A 75 -1.16 -2.55 6.98
N ALA A 76 -0.65 -3.58 6.30
CA ALA A 76 0.73 -3.60 5.84
C ALA A 76 1.03 -2.49 4.82
N GLU A 77 0.16 -2.28 3.85
CA GLU A 77 0.31 -1.20 2.86
C GLU A 77 0.18 0.19 3.50
N THR A 78 -0.70 0.35 4.50
CA THR A 78 -0.84 1.62 5.24
C THR A 78 0.44 1.97 6.02
N ARG A 79 1.04 0.99 6.71
CA ARG A 79 2.33 1.20 7.41
C ARG A 79 3.47 1.55 6.45
N LYS A 80 3.51 0.93 5.27
CA LYS A 80 4.48 1.27 4.22
C LYS A 80 4.25 2.70 3.71
N LEU A 81 2.99 3.09 3.50
CA LEU A 81 2.63 4.44 3.08
C LEU A 81 3.07 5.50 4.11
N GLU A 82 2.88 5.24 5.40
CA GLU A 82 3.37 6.10 6.48
C GLU A 82 4.90 6.25 6.45
N SER A 83 5.63 5.15 6.24
CA SER A 83 7.09 5.18 6.10
C SER A 83 7.54 5.99 4.89
N LEU A 84 6.85 5.85 3.75
CA LEU A 84 7.14 6.64 2.55
C LEU A 84 6.85 8.12 2.76
N ASN A 85 5.77 8.46 3.46
CA ASN A 85 5.46 9.85 3.80
C ASN A 85 6.53 10.48 4.72
N ARG A 86 7.06 9.73 5.68
CA ARG A 86 8.22 10.17 6.48
C ARG A 86 9.44 10.41 5.61
N GLY A 87 9.79 9.45 4.75
CA GLY A 87 10.90 9.60 3.79
C GLY A 87 10.71 10.77 2.83
N LEU A 88 9.48 11.06 2.40
CA LEU A 88 9.16 12.22 1.57
C LEU A 88 9.43 13.53 2.32
N LYS A 89 9.03 13.63 3.59
CA LYS A 89 9.30 14.81 4.43
C LYS A 89 10.81 15.01 4.63
N GLU A 90 11.54 13.94 4.95
CA GLU A 90 13.00 13.98 5.10
C GLU A 90 13.70 14.45 3.82
N THR A 91 13.30 13.95 2.64
CA THR A 91 13.83 14.39 1.35
C THR A 91 13.50 15.86 1.07
N GLN A 92 12.30 16.33 1.42
CA GLN A 92 11.95 17.76 1.28
C GLN A 92 12.82 18.65 2.17
N ASP A 93 13.08 18.24 3.40
CA ASP A 93 13.93 18.99 4.33
C ASP A 93 15.40 19.00 3.87
N LYS A 94 15.90 17.88 3.33
CA LYS A 94 17.21 17.80 2.69
C LYS A 94 17.33 18.74 1.49
N ILE A 95 16.30 18.81 0.63
CA ILE A 95 16.26 19.72 -0.51
C ILE A 95 16.38 21.17 -0.03
N LYS A 96 15.61 21.58 0.98
CA LYS A 96 15.68 22.94 1.54
C LYS A 96 17.06 23.26 2.11
N ALA A 97 17.67 22.30 2.82
CA ALA A 97 19.02 22.45 3.36
C ALA A 97 20.06 22.59 2.24
N LEU A 98 19.95 21.80 1.17
CA LEU A 98 20.82 21.88 -0.01
C LEU A 98 20.64 23.20 -0.76
N ASP A 99 19.41 23.68 -0.97
CA ASP A 99 19.15 24.98 -1.60
C ASP A 99 19.79 26.12 -0.79
N THR A 100 19.67 26.08 0.54
CA THR A 100 20.31 27.06 1.43
C THR A 100 21.84 26.98 1.36
N LYS A 101 22.41 25.77 1.36
CA LYS A 101 23.85 25.54 1.24
C LYS A 101 24.39 26.04 -0.11
N ILE A 102 23.69 25.75 -1.20
CA ILE A 102 24.03 26.21 -2.56
C ILE A 102 24.00 27.73 -2.62
N HIS A 103 22.99 28.37 -2.03
CA HIS A 103 22.93 29.83 -2.03
C HIS A 103 24.14 30.46 -1.32
N ARG A 104 24.49 29.96 -0.12
CA ARG A 104 25.68 30.43 0.62
C ARG A 104 26.98 30.19 -0.14
N LEU A 105 27.20 28.97 -0.63
CA LEU A 105 28.40 28.65 -1.41
C LEU A 105 28.51 29.51 -2.66
N TRP A 106 27.39 29.78 -3.33
CA TRP A 106 27.37 30.65 -4.50
C TRP A 106 27.73 32.10 -4.15
N THR A 107 27.16 32.66 -3.06
CA THR A 107 27.49 34.02 -2.63
C THR A 107 28.96 34.15 -2.23
N ASP A 108 29.49 33.16 -1.50
CA ASP A 108 30.89 33.13 -1.07
C ASP A 108 31.82 33.01 -2.28
N THR A 109 31.50 32.13 -3.21
CA THR A 109 32.21 31.98 -4.49
C THR A 109 32.23 33.31 -5.28
N GLN A 110 31.11 34.03 -5.39
CA GLN A 110 31.09 35.32 -6.11
C GLN A 110 31.93 36.39 -5.41
N ARG A 111 31.90 36.44 -4.08
CA ARG A 111 32.72 37.36 -3.29
C ARG A 111 34.21 37.06 -3.49
N THR A 112 34.61 35.80 -3.36
CA THR A 112 36.00 35.35 -3.55
C THR A 112 36.46 35.59 -4.99
N LYS A 113 35.61 35.33 -5.99
CA LYS A 113 35.90 35.63 -7.40
C LYS A 113 36.17 37.12 -7.62
N THR A 114 35.35 38.00 -7.02
CA THR A 114 35.52 39.45 -7.12
C THR A 114 36.83 39.90 -6.48
N HIS A 115 37.16 39.34 -5.31
CA HIS A 115 38.41 39.61 -4.62
C HIS A 115 39.62 39.18 -5.47
N LEU A 116 39.66 37.93 -5.94
CA LEU A 116 40.73 37.42 -6.78
C LEU A 116 40.89 38.22 -8.08
N HIS A 117 39.80 38.72 -8.67
CA HIS A 117 39.85 39.59 -9.85
C HIS A 117 40.53 40.93 -9.54
N GLN A 118 40.22 41.57 -8.40
CA GLN A 118 40.88 42.80 -7.96
C GLN A 118 42.38 42.58 -7.67
N ARG A 119 42.72 41.44 -7.06
CA ARG A 119 44.11 41.02 -6.79
C ARG A 119 44.88 40.84 -8.10
N LEU A 120 44.33 40.09 -9.06
CA LEU A 120 44.91 39.88 -10.38
C LEU A 120 45.14 41.21 -11.14
N ARG A 121 44.16 42.12 -11.11
CA ARG A 121 44.31 43.46 -11.69
C ARG A 121 45.44 44.26 -11.04
N SER A 122 45.62 44.13 -9.73
CA SER A 122 46.70 44.80 -8.99
C SER A 122 48.06 44.27 -9.40
N TYR A 123 48.20 42.95 -9.57
CA TYR A 123 49.44 42.35 -10.11
C TYR A 123 49.73 42.78 -11.54
N TYR A 124 48.70 42.86 -12.40
CA TYR A 124 48.87 43.34 -13.77
C TYR A 124 49.36 44.80 -13.80
N LYS A 125 48.75 45.68 -13.02
CA LYS A 125 49.19 47.09 -12.91
C LYS A 125 50.62 47.19 -12.36
N LEU A 126 50.94 46.38 -11.34
CA LEU A 126 52.30 46.31 -10.81
C LEU A 126 53.28 45.91 -11.91
N SER A 127 52.96 44.93 -12.76
CA SER A 127 53.83 44.50 -13.87
C SER A 127 54.01 45.56 -14.97
N GLN A 128 52.99 46.39 -15.21
CA GLN A 128 53.04 47.45 -16.24
C GLN A 128 53.75 48.73 -15.77
N ILE A 129 53.55 49.12 -14.52
CA ILE A 129 54.18 50.31 -13.93
C ILE A 129 55.56 49.88 -13.45
N ALA A 130 56.56 49.91 -14.34
CA ALA A 130 58.00 49.76 -14.10
C ALA A 130 58.40 49.33 -12.67
N SER A 131 57.97 48.15 -12.22
CA SER A 131 58.07 47.75 -10.81
C SER A 131 59.49 47.38 -10.43
N TRP A 132 60.33 47.11 -11.44
CA TRP A 132 61.78 47.10 -11.31
C TRP A 132 62.30 48.44 -10.80
N ASN A 133 61.88 49.58 -11.35
CA ASN A 133 62.35 50.89 -10.90
C ASN A 133 61.89 51.22 -9.47
N MET A 134 60.72 50.73 -9.03
CA MET A 134 60.23 50.90 -7.64
C MET A 134 60.91 49.93 -6.65
N LEU A 135 61.24 48.71 -7.08
CA LEU A 135 62.01 47.76 -6.29
C LEU A 135 63.48 48.21 -6.18
N PHE A 136 64.07 48.74 -7.26
CA PHE A 136 65.44 49.26 -7.32
C PHE A 136 65.59 50.70 -6.77
N SER A 137 64.50 51.43 -6.56
CA SER A 137 64.53 52.75 -5.88
C SER A 137 64.56 52.65 -4.35
N ALA A 138 64.56 51.43 -3.79
CA ALA A 138 64.85 51.22 -2.38
C ALA A 138 66.25 51.74 -2.07
N GLN A 139 66.34 52.80 -1.26
CA GLN A 139 67.59 53.50 -0.92
C GLN A 139 68.67 52.58 -0.30
N THR A 140 68.32 51.37 0.14
CA THR A 140 69.24 50.37 0.70
C THR A 140 68.86 48.93 0.30
N PRO A 141 69.85 48.02 0.14
CA PRO A 141 69.61 46.59 -0.18
C PRO A 141 68.71 45.85 0.82
N THR A 142 68.72 46.26 2.10
CA THR A 142 67.86 45.69 3.15
C THR A 142 66.39 46.03 2.97
N ASN A 143 66.06 47.23 2.48
CA ASN A 143 64.69 47.63 2.18
C ASN A 143 64.14 46.86 0.95
N PHE A 144 64.98 46.57 -0.04
CA PHE A 144 64.63 45.71 -1.18
C PHE A 144 64.26 44.29 -0.74
N ILE A 145 65.10 43.64 0.08
CA ILE A 145 64.83 42.28 0.59
C ILE A 145 63.52 42.24 1.40
N ARG A 146 63.23 43.28 2.18
CA ARG A 146 61.98 43.38 2.95
C ARG A 146 60.76 43.46 2.02
N CYS A 147 60.82 44.27 0.96
CA CYS A 147 59.76 44.36 -0.05
C CYS A 147 59.50 43.01 -0.75
N LEU A 148 60.56 42.28 -1.12
CA LEU A 148 60.44 40.95 -1.71
C LEU A 148 59.74 39.96 -0.76
N LYS A 149 60.11 39.96 0.53
CA LYS A 149 59.47 39.11 1.55
C LYS A 149 57.98 39.42 1.71
N TYR A 150 57.60 40.70 1.72
CA TYR A 150 56.18 41.08 1.79
C TYR A 150 55.41 40.68 0.54
N LEU A 151 55.99 40.84 -0.65
CA LEU A 151 55.37 40.41 -1.89
C LEU A 151 55.16 38.89 -1.91
N GLU A 152 56.17 38.11 -1.48
CA GLU A 152 56.07 36.66 -1.37
C GLU A 152 54.96 36.25 -0.39
N TYR A 153 54.90 36.87 0.79
CA TYR A 153 53.85 36.62 1.78
C TYR A 153 52.45 36.86 1.20
N ILE A 154 52.27 37.99 0.51
CA ILE A 154 51.03 38.36 -0.14
C ILE A 154 50.65 37.36 -1.25
N MET A 155 51.61 36.93 -2.08
CA MET A 155 51.36 35.93 -3.13
C MET A 155 50.98 34.57 -2.55
N ARG A 156 51.62 34.14 -1.45
CA ARG A 156 51.26 32.89 -0.76
C ARG A 156 49.84 32.94 -0.23
N TYR A 157 49.43 34.06 0.36
CA TYR A 157 48.06 34.29 0.81
C TYR A 157 47.04 34.20 -0.34
N ASP A 158 47.30 34.85 -1.46
CA ASP A 158 46.42 34.80 -2.64
C ASP A 158 46.31 33.39 -3.24
N ILE A 159 47.41 32.64 -3.28
CA ILE A 159 47.41 31.24 -3.72
C ILE A 159 46.53 30.39 -2.80
N ALA A 160 46.54 30.65 -1.49
CA ALA A 160 45.67 29.95 -0.55
C ALA A 160 44.20 30.26 -0.83
N ILE A 161 43.83 31.54 -1.02
CA ILE A 161 42.46 31.93 -1.39
C ILE A 161 42.02 31.28 -2.71
N LEU A 162 42.91 31.19 -3.70
CA LEU A 162 42.60 30.56 -4.98
C LEU A 162 42.33 29.05 -4.82
N LYS A 163 43.07 28.37 -3.93
CA LYS A 163 42.79 26.96 -3.58
C LYS A 163 41.44 26.81 -2.89
N ASP A 164 41.14 27.67 -1.93
CA ASP A 164 39.84 27.66 -1.24
C ASP A 164 38.69 27.90 -2.22
N TYR A 165 38.85 28.86 -3.14
CA TYR A 165 37.90 29.13 -4.23
C TYR A 165 37.63 27.90 -5.11
N GLN A 166 38.67 27.14 -5.46
CA GLN A 166 38.51 25.89 -6.22
C GLN A 166 37.76 24.82 -5.41
N CYS A 167 38.06 24.72 -4.11
CA CYS A 167 37.35 23.83 -3.19
C CYS A 167 35.86 24.22 -3.07
N ASP A 168 35.55 25.51 -2.97
CA ASP A 168 34.17 26.01 -2.92
C ASP A 168 33.41 25.73 -4.21
N LEU A 169 34.05 25.93 -5.37
CA LEU A 169 33.45 25.59 -6.67
C LEU A 169 33.12 24.10 -6.80
N SER A 170 34.03 23.23 -6.35
CA SER A 170 33.78 21.79 -6.35
C SER A 170 32.65 21.40 -5.38
N SER A 171 32.64 21.99 -4.17
CA SER A 171 31.58 21.80 -3.18
C SER A 171 30.22 22.27 -3.68
N LEU A 172 30.17 23.41 -4.38
CA LEU A 172 28.96 23.94 -5.02
C LEU A 172 28.46 22.98 -6.09
N ARG A 173 29.35 22.46 -6.95
CA ARG A 173 29.00 21.50 -8.00
C ARG A 173 28.44 20.20 -7.41
N MET A 174 29.05 19.68 -6.36
CA MET A 174 28.57 18.48 -5.66
C MET A 174 27.21 18.72 -5.03
N ALA A 175 27.02 19.84 -4.31
CA ALA A 175 25.72 20.18 -3.72
C ALA A 175 24.62 20.30 -4.77
N GLN A 176 24.92 20.85 -5.96
CA GLN A 176 23.97 20.91 -7.08
C GLN A 176 23.63 19.53 -7.66
N ILE A 177 24.59 18.60 -7.71
CA ILE A 177 24.36 17.21 -8.12
C ILE A 177 23.44 16.53 -7.11
N ASP A 178 23.74 16.66 -5.81
CA ASP A 178 22.95 16.08 -4.73
C ASP A 178 21.51 16.62 -4.74
N LEU A 179 21.34 17.93 -4.97
CA LEU A 179 20.03 18.56 -5.10
C LEU A 179 19.21 17.95 -6.24
N ARG A 180 19.84 17.71 -7.40
CA ARG A 180 19.17 17.06 -8.54
C ARG A 180 18.75 15.63 -8.21
N ASN A 181 19.62 14.88 -7.53
CA ASN A 181 19.34 13.51 -7.12
C ASN A 181 18.19 13.45 -6.12
N GLU A 182 18.19 14.31 -5.09
CA GLU A 182 17.11 14.38 -4.11
C GLU A 182 15.79 14.86 -4.73
N LYS A 183 15.81 15.79 -5.70
CA LYS A 183 14.60 16.18 -6.46
C LYS A 183 14.04 15.01 -7.28
N ARG A 184 14.90 14.17 -7.87
CA ARG A 184 14.48 12.96 -8.59
C ARG A 184 13.86 11.95 -7.65
N ARG A 185 14.52 11.69 -6.51
CA ARG A 185 14.00 10.83 -5.43
C ARG A 185 12.65 11.33 -4.91
N LEU A 186 12.48 12.63 -4.74
CA LEU A 186 11.20 13.22 -4.32
C LEU A 186 10.08 12.91 -5.31
N PHE A 187 10.36 13.02 -6.61
CA PHE A 187 9.40 12.69 -7.66
C PHE A 187 9.01 11.21 -7.61
N ASP A 188 9.99 10.32 -7.51
CA ASP A 188 9.76 8.87 -7.45
C ASP A 188 8.95 8.48 -6.21
N LEU A 189 9.27 9.05 -5.04
CA LEU A 189 8.51 8.86 -3.81
C LEU A 189 7.05 9.31 -3.95
N LYS A 190 6.80 10.49 -4.54
CA LYS A 190 5.43 10.97 -4.78
C LYS A 190 4.64 10.01 -5.67
N LEU A 191 5.28 9.48 -6.72
CA LEU A 191 4.66 8.55 -7.64
C LEU A 191 4.34 7.20 -6.96
N GLU A 192 5.25 6.70 -6.14
CA GLU A 192 5.04 5.48 -5.35
C GLU A 192 3.91 5.66 -4.31
N ILE A 193 3.90 6.78 -3.59
CA ILE A 193 2.86 7.14 -2.62
C ILE A 193 1.49 7.14 -3.29
N LYS A 194 1.35 7.79 -4.46
CA LYS A 194 0.09 7.83 -5.22
C LYS A 194 -0.37 6.42 -5.63
N LYS A 195 0.54 5.62 -6.19
CA LYS A 195 0.23 4.22 -6.58
C LYS A 195 -0.27 3.40 -5.39
N ARG A 196 0.35 3.54 -4.22
CA ARG A 196 -0.05 2.83 -3.01
C ARG A 196 -1.38 3.32 -2.45
N GLN A 197 -1.64 4.63 -2.46
CA GLN A 197 -2.93 5.20 -2.08
C GLN A 197 -4.07 4.64 -2.94
N ASP A 198 -3.86 4.58 -4.27
CA ASP A 198 -4.85 4.01 -5.19
C ASP A 198 -5.08 2.51 -4.93
N ARG A 199 -4.02 1.76 -4.61
CA ARG A 199 -4.13 0.35 -4.24
C ARG A 199 -4.90 0.15 -2.94
N ILE A 200 -4.59 0.90 -1.89
CA ILE A 200 -5.32 0.87 -0.61
C ILE A 200 -6.80 1.22 -0.84
N LYS A 201 -7.09 2.22 -1.68
CA LYS A 201 -8.46 2.60 -2.02
C LYS A 201 -9.22 1.45 -2.70
N LYS A 202 -8.58 0.75 -3.64
CA LYS A 202 -9.15 -0.45 -4.28
C LYS A 202 -9.39 -1.58 -3.29
N GLU A 203 -8.43 -1.84 -2.40
CA GLU A 203 -8.53 -2.88 -1.38
C GLU A 203 -9.64 -2.56 -0.35
N ARG A 204 -9.79 -1.31 0.09
CA ARG A 204 -10.91 -0.88 0.94
C ARG A 204 -12.28 -1.04 0.27
N LYS A 205 -12.39 -0.80 -1.05
CA LYS A 205 -13.64 -1.08 -1.77
C LYS A 205 -13.99 -2.58 -1.76
N ARG A 206 -12.99 -3.45 -1.95
CA ARG A 206 -13.18 -4.91 -1.85
C ARG A 206 -13.57 -5.34 -0.44
N GLN A 207 -12.97 -4.72 0.58
CA GLN A 207 -13.29 -4.96 1.98
C GLN A 207 -14.77 -4.68 2.28
N LEU A 208 -15.29 -3.54 1.79
CA LEU A 208 -16.71 -3.19 1.92
C LEU A 208 -17.64 -4.18 1.20
N ALA A 209 -17.25 -4.64 0.01
CA ALA A 209 -18.02 -5.66 -0.72
C ALA A 209 -18.08 -6.98 0.05
N LEU A 210 -16.93 -7.48 0.54
CA LEU A 210 -16.88 -8.70 1.35
C LEU A 210 -17.69 -8.60 2.64
N LEU A 211 -17.66 -7.44 3.32
CA LEU A 211 -18.49 -7.21 4.50
C LEU A 211 -19.98 -7.31 4.20
N ASN A 212 -20.43 -6.75 3.07
CA ASN A 212 -21.81 -6.87 2.63
C ASN A 212 -22.17 -8.33 2.32
N ASP A 213 -21.31 -9.05 1.61
CA ASP A 213 -21.53 -10.47 1.29
C ASP A 213 -21.64 -11.34 2.55
N ILE A 214 -20.77 -11.12 3.54
CA ILE A 214 -20.83 -11.79 4.85
C ILE A 214 -22.18 -11.52 5.52
N LYS A 215 -22.63 -10.26 5.53
CA LYS A 215 -23.92 -9.87 6.13
C LYS A 215 -25.11 -10.54 5.42
N VAL A 216 -25.09 -10.60 4.09
CA VAL A 216 -26.11 -11.32 3.31
C VAL A 216 -26.11 -12.81 3.66
N LYS A 217 -24.93 -13.45 3.70
CA LYS A 217 -24.81 -14.87 4.07
C LYS A 217 -25.25 -15.15 5.51
N GLU A 218 -25.00 -14.23 6.43
CA GLU A 218 -25.48 -14.31 7.81
C GLU A 218 -27.00 -14.28 7.89
N ASN A 219 -27.65 -13.35 7.18
CA ASN A 219 -29.11 -13.29 7.13
C ASN A 219 -29.72 -14.56 6.51
N LEU A 220 -29.13 -15.07 5.43
CA LEU A 220 -29.56 -16.32 4.79
C LEU A 220 -29.40 -17.53 5.73
N TYR A 221 -28.31 -17.58 6.49
CA TYR A 221 -28.07 -18.63 7.47
C TYR A 221 -29.12 -18.60 8.59
N LEU A 222 -29.44 -17.41 9.12
CA LEU A 222 -30.46 -17.25 10.17
C LEU A 222 -31.86 -17.65 9.67
N ALA A 223 -32.24 -17.21 8.47
CA ALA A 223 -33.50 -17.59 7.84
C ALA A 223 -33.59 -19.12 7.63
N ALA A 224 -32.53 -19.74 7.12
CA ALA A 224 -32.50 -21.19 6.90
C ALA A 224 -32.60 -22.01 8.20
N ILE A 225 -32.06 -21.50 9.31
CA ILE A 225 -32.23 -22.13 10.63
C ILE A 225 -33.66 -21.99 11.13
N GLN A 226 -34.28 -20.82 10.93
CA GLN A 226 -35.68 -20.59 11.32
C GLN A 226 -36.63 -21.50 10.54
N ASP A 227 -36.39 -21.66 9.23
CA ASP A 227 -37.10 -22.60 8.36
C ASP A 227 -36.91 -24.07 8.70
N LEU A 228 -35.89 -24.43 9.48
CA LEU A 228 -35.72 -25.79 10.00
C LEU A 228 -36.46 -26.04 11.31
N LYS A 229 -36.78 -24.96 12.06
CA LYS A 229 -37.52 -25.04 13.33
C LYS A 229 -39.03 -25.07 13.11
N ASN A 230 -39.51 -24.52 11.99
CA ASN A 230 -40.88 -24.60 11.51
C ASN A 230 -41.09 -25.83 10.61
#